data_AF-A0A251VQH8-F1
#
_entry.id   AF-A0A251VQH8-F1
#
_cell.length_a   1.000
_cell.length_b   1.000
_cell.length_c   1.000
_cell.angle_alpha   90.00
_cell.angle_beta   90.00
_cell.angle_gamma   90.00
#
_symmetry.space_group_name_H-M   'P 1'
#
loop_
_entity.id
_entity.type
_entity.pdbx_description
1 polymer ?
#
loop_
_entity_poly.entity_id
_entity_poly.type
_entity_poly.pdbx_seq_one_letter_code
_entity_poly.pdbx_strand_id
1 'polypeptide(L)'
;MRAKKGPKGYRCLLHQHVQKLKKPPPVYQTQNEGSDHNPRFRSTVSVDGVSYTSSSTFQLRKIAELDVSRIAYTAITQKEKTEALQFIQQVYNFIPYGNE
;
A
#
# COMPACT_ATOMS: atom_id res chain seq x y z
N MET A 1 -26.05 -16.53 -8.22
CA MET A 1 -26.13 -15.32 -7.37
C MET A 1 -24.74 -14.69 -7.26
N ARG A 2 -24.52 -13.49 -7.79
CA ARG A 2 -23.21 -12.81 -7.73
C ARG A 2 -23.18 -12.00 -6.42
N ALA A 3 -22.46 -12.48 -5.41
CA ALA A 3 -22.30 -11.76 -4.15
C ALA A 3 -21.76 -10.36 -4.43
N LYS A 4 -22.51 -9.31 -4.07
CA LYS A 4 -21.99 -7.95 -4.09
C LYS A 4 -20.89 -7.87 -3.04
N LYS A 5 -19.63 -7.87 -3.49
CA LYS A 5 -18.48 -7.61 -2.63
C LYS A 5 -18.69 -6.23 -2.01
N GLY A 6 -19.05 -6.19 -0.72
CA GLY A 6 -19.12 -4.95 0.06
C GLY A 6 -17.77 -4.22 0.02
N PRO A 7 -17.73 -2.93 0.42
CA PRO A 7 -16.52 -2.13 0.37
C PRO A 7 -15.40 -2.85 1.12
N LYS A 8 -14.42 -3.35 0.36
CA LYS A 8 -13.27 -4.05 0.93
C LYS A 8 -12.41 -3.01 1.62
N GLY A 9 -12.24 -3.14 2.93
CA GLY A 9 -11.31 -2.29 3.69
C GLY A 9 -9.89 -2.39 3.13
N TYR A 10 -9.10 -1.32 3.28
CA TYR A 10 -7.76 -1.21 2.70
C TYR A 10 -6.81 -2.37 3.06
N ARG A 11 -6.96 -3.00 4.24
CA ARG A 11 -6.23 -4.23 4.58
C ARG A 11 -6.45 -5.36 3.58
N CYS A 12 -7.71 -5.59 3.19
CA CYS A 12 -8.07 -6.64 2.24
C CYS A 12 -7.60 -6.28 0.83
N LEU A 13 -7.74 -5.01 0.43
CA LEU A 13 -7.26 -4.52 -0.86
C LEU A 13 -5.75 -4.70 -0.99
N LEU A 14 -4.99 -4.29 0.03
CA LEU A 14 -3.54 -4.48 0.07
C LEU A 14 -3.17 -5.96 -0.02
N HIS A 15 -3.77 -6.81 0.81
CA HIS A 15 -3.49 -8.25 0.79
C HIS A 15 -3.78 -8.88 -0.58
N GLN A 16 -4.94 -8.58 -1.19
CA GLN A 16 -5.30 -9.10 -2.50
C GLN A 16 -4.38 -8.58 -3.61
N HIS A 17 -3.95 -7.33 -3.52
CA HIS A 17 -3.04 -6.74 -4.49
C HIS A 17 -1.66 -7.41 -4.42
N VAL A 18 -1.08 -7.52 -3.23
CA VAL A 18 0.21 -8.17 -2.99
C VAL A 18 0.19 -9.64 -3.43
N GLN A 19 -0.90 -10.36 -3.15
CA GLN A 19 -1.08 -11.74 -3.63
C GLN A 19 -1.10 -11.83 -5.17
N LYS A 20 -1.77 -10.90 -5.85
CA LYS A 20 -1.78 -10.85 -7.33
C LYS A 20 -0.40 -10.60 -7.91
N LEU A 21 0.43 -9.83 -7.21
CA LEU A 21 1.83 -9.59 -7.57
C LEU A 21 2.75 -10.77 -7.23
N LYS A 22 2.22 -11.88 -6.70
CA LYS A 22 2.98 -13.07 -6.27
C LYS A 22 4.06 -12.74 -5.22
N LYS A 23 3.82 -11.70 -4.40
CA LYS A 23 4.71 -11.26 -3.33
C LYS A 23 4.33 -11.89 -1.98
N PRO A 24 5.27 -11.97 -1.01
CA PRO A 24 4.95 -12.42 0.33
C PRO A 24 3.82 -11.60 0.97
N PRO A 25 2.99 -12.20 1.84
CA PRO A 25 1.85 -11.49 2.44
C PRO A 25 2.31 -10.30 3.29
N PRO A 26 1.51 -9.21 3.36
CA PRO A 26 1.84 -8.05 4.20
C PRO A 26 1.95 -8.42 5.68
N VAL A 27 3.01 -7.98 6.35
CA VAL A 27 3.21 -8.19 7.80
C VAL A 27 2.85 -6.92 8.54
N TYR A 28 1.93 -7.01 9.51
CA TYR A 28 1.48 -5.86 10.31
C TYR A 28 2.11 -5.89 11.70
N GLN A 29 2.57 -4.75 12.15
CA GLN A 29 3.02 -4.51 13.52
C GLN A 29 2.33 -3.26 14.05
N THR A 30 1.65 -3.38 15.19
CA THR A 30 0.98 -2.25 15.83
C THR A 30 1.53 -2.07 17.23
N GLN A 31 1.95 -0.85 17.55
CA GLN A 31 2.56 -0.49 18.82
C GLN A 31 1.67 0.53 19.53
N ASN A 32 1.57 0.44 20.86
CA ASN A 32 0.96 1.49 21.68
C ASN A 32 2.07 2.48 22.10
N GLU A 33 1.96 3.71 21.62
CA GLU A 33 2.84 4.84 21.94
C GLU A 33 2.21 5.76 23.01
N GLY A 34 1.00 5.43 23.49
CA GLY A 34 0.31 6.17 24.54
C GLY A 34 0.50 5.56 25.92
N SER A 35 0.07 6.29 26.95
CA SER A 35 0.02 5.78 28.32
C SER A 35 -1.08 4.71 28.46
N ASP A 36 -1.02 3.91 29.52
CA ASP A 36 -2.02 2.88 29.79
C ASP A 36 -3.45 3.44 29.88
N HIS A 37 -3.60 4.68 30.38
CA HIS A 37 -4.88 5.37 30.48
C HIS A 37 -5.26 6.17 29.22
N ASN A 38 -4.36 6.31 28.25
CA ASN A 38 -4.61 7.03 26.99
C ASN A 38 -3.85 6.37 25.82
N PRO A 39 -4.28 5.17 25.39
CA PRO A 39 -3.57 4.41 24.37
C PRO A 39 -3.58 5.12 23.00
N ARG A 40 -2.43 5.12 22.35
CA ARG A 40 -2.22 5.74 21.04
C ARG A 40 -1.48 4.74 20.15
N PHE A 41 -2.19 4.14 19.21
CA PHE A 41 -1.67 3.10 18.35
C PHE A 41 -1.05 3.67 17.08
N ARG A 42 0.18 3.26 16.79
CA ARG A 42 0.83 3.41 15.48
C ARG A 42 0.96 2.04 14.85
N SER A 43 0.70 1.95 13.54
CA SER A 43 0.82 0.69 12.80
C SER A 43 1.84 0.82 11.69
N THR A 44 2.59 -0.25 11.48
CA THR A 44 3.56 -0.42 10.41
C THR A 44 3.20 -1.68 9.63
N VAL A 45 3.23 -1.60 8.30
CA VAL A 45 3.06 -2.75 7.41
C VAL A 45 4.29 -2.92 6.53
N SER A 46 4.84 -4.12 6.50
CA SER A 46 5.95 -4.50 5.62
C SER A 46 5.42 -5.28 4.43
N VAL A 47 5.77 -4.84 3.23
CA VAL A 47 5.43 -5.45 1.94
C VAL A 47 6.67 -5.49 1.08
N ASP A 48 7.12 -6.69 0.72
CA ASP A 48 8.23 -6.88 -0.23
C ASP A 48 9.53 -6.17 0.18
N GLY A 49 9.86 -6.22 1.48
CA GLY A 49 11.02 -5.54 2.05
C GLY A 49 10.85 -4.04 2.29
N VAL A 50 9.76 -3.42 1.81
CA VAL A 50 9.45 -2.01 2.06
C VAL A 50 8.46 -1.89 3.22
N SER A 51 8.80 -1.06 4.19
CA SER A 51 7.94 -0.80 5.35
C SER A 51 7.25 0.55 5.24
N TYR A 52 5.95 0.57 5.52
CA TYR A 52 5.12 1.76 5.58
C TYR A 52 4.59 1.93 6.98
N THR A 53 4.61 3.14 7.50
CA THR A 53 4.15 3.44 8.87
C THR A 53 3.01 4.46 8.80
N SER A 54 2.01 4.32 9.67
CA SER A 54 0.91 5.27 9.77
C SER A 54 1.44 6.65 10.15
N SER A 55 0.98 7.69 9.44
CA SER A 55 1.46 9.07 9.64
C SER A 55 1.09 9.60 11.02
N SER A 56 -0.08 9.19 11.51
CA SER A 56 -0.63 9.59 12.80
C SER A 56 -0.75 8.40 13.75
N THR A 57 -0.93 8.71 15.03
CA THR A 57 -1.32 7.74 16.05
C THR A 57 -2.84 7.77 16.26
N PHE A 58 -3.46 6.63 16.52
CA PHE A 58 -4.92 6.49 16.60
C PHE A 58 -5.35 5.85 17.93
N GLN A 59 -6.56 6.16 18.40
CA GLN A 59 -7.07 5.55 19.65
C GLN A 59 -7.44 4.06 19.48
N LEU A 60 -7.63 3.60 18.24
CA LEU A 60 -8.01 2.22 17.93
C LEU A 60 -7.00 1.57 17.00
N ARG A 61 -6.51 0.38 17.38
CA ARG A 61 -5.60 -0.46 16.57
C ARG A 61 -6.12 -0.65 15.14
N LYS A 62 -7.41 -0.97 15.00
CA LYS A 62 -8.05 -1.22 13.70
C LYS A 62 -8.00 0.00 12.77
N ILE A 63 -8.05 1.22 13.32
CA ILE A 63 -7.95 2.45 12.52
C ILE A 63 -6.50 2.67 12.07
N ALA A 64 -5.54 2.49 12.98
CA ALA A 64 -4.11 2.55 12.63
C ALA A 64 -3.74 1.54 11.53
N GLU A 65 -4.25 0.31 11.64
CA GLU A 65 -4.03 -0.73 10.64
C GLU A 65 -4.74 -0.43 9.31
N LEU A 66 -5.90 0.22 9.33
CA LEU A 66 -6.58 0.64 8.10
C LEU A 66 -5.81 1.76 7.39
N ASP A 67 -5.35 2.75 8.15
CA ASP A 67 -4.59 3.90 7.65
C ASP A 67 -3.27 3.44 7.01
N VAL A 68 -2.48 2.62 7.71
CA VAL A 68 -1.21 2.12 7.18
C VAL A 68 -1.43 1.27 5.91
N SER A 69 -2.51 0.49 5.84
CA SER A 69 -2.85 -0.25 4.63
C SER A 69 -3.20 0.65 3.46
N ARG A 70 -3.90 1.76 3.72
CA ARG A 70 -4.22 2.75 2.68
C ARG A 70 -2.93 3.36 2.14
N ILE A 71 -2.03 3.78 3.02
CA ILE A 71 -0.73 4.34 2.65
C ILE A 71 0.06 3.35 1.78
N ALA A 72 0.23 2.11 2.25
CA ALA A 72 0.96 1.08 1.52
C ALA A 72 0.31 0.77 0.16
N TYR A 73 -1.02 0.60 0.12
CA TYR A 73 -1.73 0.31 -1.13
C TYR A 73 -1.59 1.45 -2.16
N THR A 74 -1.75 2.70 -1.73
CA THR A 74 -1.58 3.86 -2.61
C THR A 74 -0.14 3.98 -3.09
N ALA A 75 0.86 3.74 -2.22
CA ALA A 75 2.25 3.79 -2.60
C ALA A 75 2.63 2.72 -3.64
N ILE A 76 2.19 1.48 -3.45
CA ILE A 76 2.46 0.38 -4.38
C ILE A 76 1.80 0.65 -5.74
N THR A 77 0.51 1.01 -5.73
CA THR A 77 -0.21 1.28 -6.99
C THR A 77 0.32 2.51 -7.73
N GLN A 78 0.84 3.50 -7.03
CA GLN A 78 1.50 4.66 -7.65
C GLN A 78 2.86 4.26 -8.24
N LYS A 79 3.66 3.48 -7.52
CA LYS A 79 4.94 2.97 -8.00
C LYS A 79 4.78 2.18 -9.31
N GLU A 80 3.81 1.28 -9.39
CA GLU A 80 3.52 0.53 -10.63
C GLU A 80 3.18 1.43 -11.81
N LYS A 81 2.38 2.49 -11.58
CA LYS A 81 2.06 3.47 -12.64
C LYS A 81 3.30 4.24 -13.09
N THR A 82 4.13 4.68 -12.15
CA THR A 82 5.36 5.40 -12.46
C THR A 82 6.34 4.53 -13.25
N GLU A 83 6.52 3.26 -12.87
CA GLU A 83 7.36 2.31 -13.60
C GLU A 83 6.84 2.06 -15.03
N ALA A 84 5.53 1.88 -15.18
CA ALA A 84 4.91 1.73 -16.51
C ALA A 84 5.11 2.97 -17.40
N LEU A 85 4.96 4.17 -16.83
CA LEU A 85 5.20 5.42 -17.56
C LEU A 85 6.68 5.57 -17.91
N GLN A 86 7.60 5.22 -17.02
CA GLN A 86 9.04 5.25 -17.30
C GLN A 86 9.41 4.33 -18.45
N PHE A 87 8.83 3.13 -18.52
CA PHE A 87 9.05 2.21 -19.62
C PHE A 87 8.58 2.79 -20.96
N ILE A 88 7.39 3.38 -20.99
CA ILE A 88 6.85 4.03 -22.21
C ILE A 88 7.73 5.22 -22.63
N GLN A 89 8.18 6.04 -21.68
CA GLN A 89 9.07 7.17 -21.95
C GLN A 89 10.43 6.70 -22.49
N GLN A 90 10.98 5.62 -21.93
CA GLN A 90 12.21 5.02 -22.44
C GLN A 90 12.02 4.56 -23.89
N VAL A 91 10.95 3.80 -24.19
CA VAL A 91 10.66 3.34 -25.57
C VAL A 91 10.54 4.51 -26.53
N TYR A 92 9.85 5.58 -26.14
CA TYR A 92 9.70 6.79 -26.96
C TYR A 92 11.04 7.47 -27.27
N ASN A 93 11.94 7.54 -26.29
CA ASN A 93 13.27 8.11 -26.45
C ASN A 93 14.23 7.24 -27.31
N PHE A 94 13.89 5.96 -27.52
CA PHE A 94 14.64 5.04 -28.38
C PHE A 94 14.11 4.94 -29.81
N ILE A 95 12.97 5.56 -30.14
CA ILE A 95 12.50 5.68 -31.51
C ILE A 95 13.20 6.91 -32.10
N PRO A 96 14.20 6.76 -32.99
CA PRO A 96 14.66 7.89 -33.78
C PRO A 96 13.47 8.30 -34.62
N TYR A 97 12.92 9.47 -34.36
CA TYR A 97 12.07 10.15 -35.32
C TYR A 97 12.93 10.38 -36.56
N GLY A 98 12.87 9.43 -37.50
CA GLY A 98 13.33 9.57 -38.86
C GLY A 98 12.47 10.65 -39.49
N ASN A 99 13.00 11.86 -39.51
CA ASN A 99 12.48 12.93 -40.35
C ASN A 99 13.06 12.69 -41.74
N GLU A 100 12.37 11.88 -42.54
CA GLU A 100 12.49 11.88 -44.01
C GLU A 100 11.15 12.31 -44.60
#